data_AF-A0AAQ5BHZ6-F1
#
_entry.id   AF-A0AAQ5BHZ6-F1
#
_cell.length_a   1.000
_cell.length_b   1.000
_cell.length_c   1.000
_cell.angle_alpha   90.00
_cell.angle_beta   90.00
_cell.angle_gamma   90.00
#
_symmetry.space_group_name_H-M   'P 1'
#
loop_
_entity.id
_entity.type
_entity.pdbx_description
1 polymer ?
#
loop_
_entity_poly.entity_id
_entity_poly.type
_entity_poly.pdbx_seq_one_letter_code
_entity_poly.pdbx_strand_id
1 'polypeptide(L)'
;MDNMSITNTPTSNDACLSIVHSLMCHRQGGESETFAKRAIESLVKKLKEKKDELDSLITAITTNGAHPSKCVTIQRTLDGRLQVAGRKGFPHVIYARLWRWPDLHKNELKHVKYCQYAFDLKCDSVCVNPYHYERVVSPGIDLSGLTLQSNAPSRFGQRNDTRAGNTWSINQNTIKRYTVKRSAPTPAPIPPYLSSIKYDGEG
;
A
#
# COMPACT_ATOMS: atom_id res chain seq x y z
N MET A 1 -12.65 -31.00 -11.48
CA MET A 1 -12.19 -29.97 -12.44
C MET A 1 -13.20 -28.84 -12.31
N ASP A 2 -12.99 -27.98 -11.31
CA ASP A 2 -13.97 -26.97 -10.98
C ASP A 2 -13.89 -25.83 -11.98
N ASN A 3 -15.05 -25.60 -12.59
CA ASN A 3 -15.32 -24.71 -13.70
C ASN A 3 -14.82 -23.29 -13.37
N MET A 4 -13.69 -22.90 -13.96
CA MET A 4 -13.14 -21.56 -13.86
C MET A 4 -14.19 -20.60 -14.44
N SER A 5 -14.87 -19.85 -13.58
CA SER A 5 -15.83 -18.85 -13.99
C SER A 5 -15.10 -17.86 -14.89
N ILE A 6 -15.51 -17.81 -16.17
CA ILE A 6 -15.16 -16.74 -17.09
C ILE A 6 -15.75 -15.48 -16.50
N THR A 7 -14.98 -14.82 -15.64
CA THR A 7 -15.34 -13.51 -15.10
C THR A 7 -15.06 -12.52 -16.21
N ASN A 8 -16.08 -12.22 -17.01
CA ASN A 8 -16.03 -11.05 -17.88
C ASN A 8 -15.68 -9.86 -16.99
N THR A 9 -14.49 -9.30 -17.21
CA THR A 9 -14.08 -8.06 -16.53
C THR A 9 -15.10 -7.00 -16.91
N PRO A 10 -15.76 -6.34 -15.93
CA PRO A 10 -16.76 -5.36 -16.26
C PRO A 10 -16.16 -4.20 -17.03
N THR A 11 -17.00 -3.49 -17.78
CA THR A 11 -16.63 -2.31 -18.56
C THR A 11 -17.44 -1.12 -18.10
N SER A 12 -17.04 0.08 -18.50
CA SER A 12 -17.72 1.34 -18.23
C SER A 12 -19.16 1.37 -18.75
N ASN A 13 -19.50 0.51 -19.71
CA ASN A 13 -20.84 0.35 -20.27
C ASN A 13 -21.79 -0.44 -19.36
N ASP A 14 -21.27 -1.21 -18.40
CA ASP A 14 -22.09 -1.98 -17.48
C ASP A 14 -22.86 -1.07 -16.50
N ALA A 15 -23.89 -1.65 -15.90
CA ALA A 15 -24.66 -0.99 -14.85
C ALA A 15 -23.73 -0.63 -13.68
N CYS A 16 -23.89 0.59 -13.13
CA CYS A 16 -23.04 1.07 -12.03
C CYS A 16 -22.99 0.10 -10.85
N LEU A 17 -24.10 -0.58 -10.55
CA LEU A 17 -24.17 -1.60 -9.50
C LEU A 17 -23.23 -2.79 -9.76
N SER A 18 -23.12 -3.24 -11.02
CA SER A 18 -22.22 -4.33 -11.41
C SER A 18 -20.75 -3.92 -11.23
N ILE A 19 -20.41 -2.72 -11.68
CA ILE A 19 -19.06 -2.16 -11.54
C ILE A 19 -18.70 -2.01 -10.05
N VAL A 20 -19.61 -1.46 -9.23
CA VAL A 20 -19.41 -1.34 -7.78
C VAL A 20 -19.18 -2.70 -7.15
N HIS A 21 -19.98 -3.71 -7.51
CA HIS A 21 -19.85 -5.07 -6.98
C HIS A 21 -18.49 -5.68 -7.33
N SER A 22 -18.05 -5.57 -8.59
CA SER A 22 -16.74 -6.05 -9.01
C SER A 22 -15.60 -5.35 -8.26
N LEU A 23 -15.60 -4.02 -8.19
CA LEU A 23 -14.57 -3.26 -7.48
C LEU A 23 -14.54 -3.56 -5.97
N MET A 24 -15.68 -3.91 -5.38
CA MET A 24 -15.79 -4.33 -3.97
C MET A 24 -15.06 -5.65 -3.69
N CYS A 25 -14.97 -6.56 -4.67
CA CYS A 25 -14.28 -7.85 -4.52
C CYS A 25 -12.75 -7.71 -4.34
N HIS A 26 -12.17 -6.56 -4.70
CA HIS A 26 -10.72 -6.31 -4.62
C HIS A 26 -10.29 -5.52 -3.38
N ARG A 27 -11.21 -5.24 -2.44
CA ARG A 27 -10.90 -4.46 -1.23
C ARG A 27 -9.98 -5.25 -0.27
N GLN A 28 -9.10 -4.56 0.44
CA GLN A 28 -8.13 -5.17 1.36
C GLN A 28 -8.62 -5.35 2.80
N GLY A 29 -9.83 -4.90 3.13
CA GLY A 29 -10.42 -5.09 4.45
C GLY A 29 -10.01 -4.10 5.55
N GLY A 30 -9.28 -3.02 5.23
CA GLY A 30 -8.90 -1.98 6.20
C GLY A 30 -10.03 -1.03 6.61
N GLU A 31 -11.17 -1.07 5.94
CA GLU A 31 -12.35 -0.24 6.21
C GLU A 31 -13.61 -1.12 6.24
N SER A 32 -14.68 -0.65 6.91
CA SER A 32 -15.95 -1.35 6.93
C SER A 32 -16.55 -1.51 5.53
N GLU A 33 -17.29 -2.60 5.31
CA GLU A 33 -17.95 -2.85 4.02
C GLU A 33 -18.90 -1.71 3.62
N THR A 34 -19.64 -1.18 4.60
CA THR A 34 -20.55 -0.04 4.41
C THR A 34 -19.83 1.21 3.91
N PHE A 35 -18.65 1.51 4.44
CA PHE A 35 -17.86 2.65 3.99
C PHE A 35 -17.25 2.40 2.62
N ALA A 36 -16.64 1.22 2.42
CA ALA A 36 -16.05 0.82 1.15
C ALA A 36 -17.06 0.96 0.00
N LYS A 37 -18.27 0.42 0.20
CA LYS A 37 -19.35 0.49 -0.77
C LYS A 37 -19.72 1.94 -1.10
N ARG A 38 -19.92 2.80 -0.08
CA ARG A 38 -20.23 4.23 -0.30
C ARG A 38 -19.10 4.98 -1.01
N ALA A 39 -17.84 4.67 -0.70
CA ALA A 39 -16.68 5.29 -1.34
C ALA A 39 -16.60 4.92 -2.83
N ILE A 40 -16.81 3.65 -3.16
CA ILE A 40 -16.80 3.13 -4.54
C ILE A 40 -18.00 3.64 -5.32
N GLU A 41 -19.21 3.58 -4.76
CA GLU A 41 -20.43 4.16 -5.37
C GLU A 41 -20.22 5.64 -5.71
N SER A 42 -19.66 6.41 -4.78
CA SER A 42 -19.37 7.83 -4.99
C SER A 42 -18.30 8.07 -6.04
N LEU A 43 -17.36 7.14 -6.24
CA LEU A 43 -16.34 7.24 -7.29
C LEU A 43 -16.93 6.89 -8.66
N VAL A 44 -17.57 5.74 -8.77
CA VAL A 44 -18.20 5.25 -10.02
C VAL A 44 -19.21 6.29 -10.53
N LYS A 45 -20.01 6.90 -9.64
CA LYS A 45 -20.92 7.99 -10.02
C LYS A 45 -20.20 9.20 -10.60
N LYS A 46 -19.06 9.61 -10.04
CA LYS A 46 -18.26 10.74 -10.55
C LYS A 46 -17.57 10.43 -11.88
N LEU A 47 -17.27 9.16 -12.14
CA LEU A 47 -16.57 8.71 -13.35
C LEU A 47 -17.52 8.27 -14.48
N LYS A 48 -18.83 8.24 -14.26
CA LYS A 48 -19.77 7.69 -15.25
C LYS A 48 -19.75 8.45 -16.59
N GLU A 49 -19.52 9.76 -16.54
CA GLU A 49 -19.36 10.63 -17.72
C GLU A 49 -17.94 10.61 -18.29
N LYS A 50 -17.00 9.88 -17.67
CA LYS A 50 -15.59 9.76 -18.06
C LYS A 50 -15.24 8.29 -18.30
N LYS A 51 -15.87 7.69 -19.31
CA LYS A 51 -15.80 6.25 -19.59
C LYS A 51 -14.37 5.72 -19.66
N ASP A 52 -13.47 6.43 -20.35
CA ASP A 52 -12.06 6.04 -20.47
C ASP A 52 -11.33 5.95 -19.11
N GLU A 53 -11.63 6.87 -18.19
CA GLU A 53 -11.05 6.83 -16.85
C GLU A 53 -11.69 5.72 -16.00
N LEU A 54 -13.00 5.47 -16.17
CA LEU A 54 -13.69 4.38 -15.48
C LEU A 54 -13.17 3.01 -15.94
N ASP A 55 -12.99 2.81 -17.24
CA ASP A 55 -12.37 1.60 -17.81
C ASP A 55 -10.94 1.43 -17.30
N SER A 56 -10.15 2.51 -17.32
CA SER A 56 -8.79 2.49 -16.76
C SER A 56 -8.78 2.14 -15.27
N LEU A 57 -9.76 2.57 -14.49
CA LEU A 57 -9.90 2.20 -13.08
C LEU A 57 -10.22 0.71 -12.95
N ILE A 58 -11.22 0.22 -13.68
CA ILE A 58 -11.64 -1.18 -13.62
C ILE A 58 -10.45 -2.07 -13.95
N THR A 59 -9.79 -1.85 -15.09
CA THR A 59 -8.61 -2.61 -15.49
C THR A 59 -7.50 -2.54 -14.45
N ALA A 60 -7.18 -1.35 -13.91
CA ALA A 60 -6.12 -1.22 -12.92
C ALA A 60 -6.42 -2.02 -11.65
N ILE A 61 -7.65 -2.00 -11.15
CA ILE A 61 -8.04 -2.74 -9.94
C ILE A 61 -8.14 -4.25 -10.21
N THR A 62 -8.80 -4.68 -11.30
CA THR A 62 -9.04 -6.10 -11.54
C THR A 62 -7.79 -6.87 -11.94
N THR A 63 -6.81 -6.19 -12.54
CA THR A 63 -5.50 -6.78 -12.91
C THR A 63 -4.42 -6.57 -11.83
N ASN A 64 -4.79 -6.02 -10.67
CA ASN A 64 -3.84 -5.64 -9.63
C ASN A 64 -2.65 -4.79 -10.13
N GLY A 65 -2.91 -3.91 -11.09
CA GLY A 65 -1.88 -3.03 -11.69
C GLY A 65 -0.85 -3.77 -12.55
N ALA A 66 -1.18 -4.94 -13.09
CA ALA A 66 -0.26 -5.72 -13.94
C ALA A 66 0.23 -4.94 -15.19
N HIS A 67 -0.54 -3.95 -15.64
CA HIS A 67 -0.20 -3.12 -16.78
C HIS A 67 -0.29 -1.62 -16.44
N PRO A 68 0.53 -0.78 -17.11
CA PRO A 68 0.40 0.67 -16.99
C PRO A 68 -1.03 1.13 -17.31
N SER A 69 -1.56 2.02 -16.46
CA SER A 69 -2.93 2.53 -16.58
C SER A 69 -2.94 4.06 -16.62
N LYS A 70 -4.01 4.64 -17.15
CA LYS A 70 -4.19 6.10 -17.22
C LYS A 70 -4.56 6.69 -15.86
N CYS A 71 -4.47 8.02 -15.75
CA CYS A 71 -4.95 8.72 -14.56
C CYS A 71 -6.47 8.55 -14.43
N VAL A 72 -6.93 8.37 -13.19
CA VAL A 72 -8.35 8.33 -12.85
C VAL A 72 -8.59 9.50 -11.92
N THR A 73 -9.32 10.51 -12.36
CA THR A 73 -9.34 11.82 -11.70
C THR A 73 -10.69 12.14 -11.06
N ILE A 74 -10.69 12.98 -10.03
CA ILE A 74 -11.88 13.62 -9.49
C ILE A 74 -11.58 15.10 -9.24
N GLN A 75 -12.62 15.94 -9.21
CA GLN A 75 -12.47 17.35 -8.88
C GLN A 75 -11.86 17.53 -7.49
N ARG A 76 -10.86 18.40 -7.38
CA ARG A 76 -10.25 18.81 -6.11
C ARG A 76 -11.20 19.73 -5.35
N THR A 77 -11.41 19.45 -4.07
CA THR A 77 -12.08 20.36 -3.14
C THR A 77 -11.12 21.45 -2.66
N LEU A 78 -11.63 22.59 -2.21
CA LEU A 78 -10.80 23.72 -1.75
C LEU A 78 -9.78 23.33 -0.67
N ASP A 79 -10.15 22.42 0.24
CA ASP A 79 -9.28 21.92 1.30
C ASP A 79 -8.58 20.58 0.96
N GLY A 80 -8.78 20.07 -0.26
CA GLY A 80 -8.24 18.81 -0.74
C GLY A 80 -8.81 17.55 -0.11
N ARG A 81 -9.83 17.65 0.77
CA ARG A 81 -10.42 16.50 1.48
C ARG A 81 -11.72 16.06 0.83
N LEU A 82 -11.89 14.74 0.72
CA LEU A 82 -13.13 14.08 0.34
C LEU A 82 -13.87 13.61 1.60
N GLN A 83 -15.19 13.82 1.63
CA GLN A 83 -16.07 13.30 2.67
C GLN A 83 -16.84 12.09 2.17
N VAL A 84 -16.78 10.98 2.91
CA VAL A 84 -17.57 9.76 2.64
C VAL A 84 -18.16 9.29 3.96
N ALA A 85 -19.49 9.11 3.99
CA ALA A 85 -20.23 8.64 5.16
C ALA A 85 -19.82 9.36 6.47
N GLY A 86 -19.76 10.70 6.43
CA GLY A 86 -19.39 11.53 7.58
C GLY A 86 -17.88 11.64 7.88
N ARG A 87 -17.03 10.78 7.31
CA ARG A 87 -15.57 10.80 7.53
C ARG A 87 -14.85 11.62 6.45
N LYS A 88 -13.93 12.50 6.85
CA LYS A 88 -13.10 13.30 5.93
C LYS A 88 -11.70 12.70 5.81
N GLY A 89 -11.19 12.59 4.59
CA GLY A 89 -9.83 12.13 4.31
C GLY A 89 -9.33 12.60 2.95
N PHE A 90 -8.06 12.38 2.65
CA PHE A 90 -7.54 12.70 1.32
C PHE A 90 -7.98 11.64 0.31
N PRO A 91 -8.48 12.03 -0.87
CA PRO A 91 -9.10 11.09 -1.80
C PRO A 91 -8.13 9.99 -2.26
N HIS A 92 -6.91 10.34 -2.64
CA HIS A 92 -5.89 9.37 -3.06
C HIS A 92 -5.53 8.37 -1.94
N VAL A 93 -5.47 8.81 -0.68
CA VAL A 93 -5.24 7.93 0.49
C VAL A 93 -6.42 6.99 0.71
N ILE A 94 -7.67 7.49 0.62
CA ILE A 94 -8.88 6.67 0.82
C ILE A 94 -8.90 5.50 -0.17
N TYR A 95 -8.69 5.78 -1.46
CA TYR A 95 -8.76 4.75 -2.50
C TYR A 95 -7.52 3.83 -2.53
N ALA A 96 -6.33 4.34 -2.23
CA ALA A 96 -5.14 3.51 -2.05
C ALA A 96 -5.26 2.57 -0.85
N ARG A 97 -5.83 3.04 0.27
CA ARG A 97 -6.09 2.18 1.44
C ARG A 97 -7.08 1.08 1.11
N LEU A 98 -8.12 1.41 0.34
CA LEU A 98 -9.18 0.49 0.00
C LEU A 98 -8.68 -0.70 -0.81
N TRP A 99 -7.84 -0.46 -1.83
CA TRP A 99 -7.46 -1.49 -2.81
C TRP A 99 -6.04 -2.03 -2.68
N ARG A 100 -5.12 -1.36 -1.96
CA ARG A 100 -3.71 -1.79 -1.88
C ARG A 100 -3.19 -1.95 -0.46
N TRP A 101 -3.34 -0.94 0.39
CA TRP A 101 -2.66 -0.91 1.69
C TRP A 101 -3.65 -0.61 2.83
N PRO A 102 -4.25 -1.63 3.46
CA PRO A 102 -5.31 -1.43 4.45
C PRO A 102 -4.84 -0.64 5.69
N ASP A 103 -3.54 -0.64 5.98
CA ASP A 103 -2.86 0.02 7.10
C ASP A 103 -2.24 1.39 6.73
N LEU A 104 -2.59 1.96 5.57
CA LEU A 104 -1.98 3.18 5.05
C LEU A 104 -2.34 4.44 5.86
N HIS A 105 -1.33 5.26 6.16
CA HIS A 105 -1.48 6.56 6.84
C HIS A 105 -1.29 7.79 5.92
N LYS A 106 -1.59 8.98 6.47
CA LYS A 106 -1.31 10.27 5.81
C LYS A 106 0.22 10.42 5.67
N ASN A 107 0.72 10.76 4.49
CA ASN A 107 2.16 10.94 4.15
C ASN A 107 2.96 9.65 3.85
N GLU A 108 2.30 8.50 3.67
CA GLU A 108 2.96 7.24 3.27
C GLU A 108 2.86 6.97 1.77
N LEU A 109 2.48 7.95 0.96
CA LEU A 109 2.36 7.82 -0.49
C LEU A 109 3.24 8.83 -1.21
N LYS A 110 3.90 8.36 -2.26
CA LYS A 110 4.57 9.19 -3.27
C LYS A 110 4.00 8.86 -4.64
N HIS A 111 3.71 9.85 -5.47
CA HIS A 111 3.20 9.61 -6.81
C HIS A 111 4.31 9.17 -7.78
N VAL A 112 3.95 8.33 -8.75
CA VAL A 112 4.84 7.95 -9.85
C VAL A 112 5.07 9.13 -10.79
N LYS A 113 6.26 9.20 -11.42
CA LYS A 113 6.68 10.35 -12.26
C LYS A 113 5.73 10.69 -13.41
N TYR A 114 5.05 9.68 -13.96
CA TYR A 114 4.14 9.86 -15.10
C TYR A 114 2.71 10.24 -14.69
N CYS A 115 2.41 10.37 -13.38
CA CYS A 115 1.09 10.81 -12.93
C CYS A 115 0.96 12.33 -13.06
N GLN A 116 0.15 12.78 -14.03
CA GLN A 116 -0.02 14.19 -14.35
C GLN A 116 -0.94 14.95 -13.37
N TYR A 117 -1.76 14.21 -12.61
CA TYR A 117 -2.78 14.79 -11.73
C TYR A 117 -2.59 14.35 -10.28
N ALA A 118 -1.38 14.00 -9.88
CA ALA A 118 -1.10 13.56 -8.51
C ALA A 118 -1.53 14.60 -7.47
N PHE A 119 -1.92 14.13 -6.29
CA PHE A 119 -2.43 15.01 -5.24
C PHE A 119 -1.49 16.17 -4.90
N ASP A 120 -0.18 15.92 -4.85
CA ASP A 120 0.84 16.92 -4.50
C ASP A 120 1.06 18.00 -5.57
N LEU A 121 0.62 17.76 -6.82
CA LEU A 121 0.76 18.71 -7.92
C LEU A 121 -0.25 19.87 -7.84
N LYS A 122 -1.21 19.81 -6.91
CA LYS A 122 -2.19 20.87 -6.64
C LYS A 122 -3.02 21.33 -7.86
N CYS A 123 -3.18 20.48 -8.88
CA CYS A 123 -4.07 20.73 -10.02
C CYS A 123 -5.55 20.73 -9.59
N ASP A 124 -6.43 21.31 -10.41
CA ASP A 124 -7.88 21.29 -10.17
C ASP A 124 -8.48 19.88 -10.12
N SER A 125 -7.82 18.92 -10.74
CA SER A 125 -8.15 17.49 -10.70
C SER A 125 -7.14 16.71 -9.87
N VAL A 126 -7.61 15.64 -9.21
CA VAL A 126 -6.80 14.74 -8.38
C VAL A 126 -6.91 13.31 -8.88
N CYS A 127 -5.77 12.69 -9.19
CA CYS A 127 -5.68 11.27 -9.51
C CYS A 127 -5.89 10.43 -8.24
N VAL A 128 -6.80 9.46 -8.34
CA VAL A 128 -7.15 8.50 -7.30
C VAL A 128 -6.86 7.05 -7.70
N ASN A 129 -6.23 6.83 -8.86
CA ASN A 129 -5.74 5.52 -9.26
C ASN A 129 -4.67 5.06 -8.25
N PRO A 130 -4.91 3.99 -7.47
CA PRO A 130 -3.98 3.60 -6.41
C PRO A 130 -2.64 3.09 -6.94
N TYR A 131 -2.56 2.69 -8.21
CA TYR A 131 -1.33 2.25 -8.88
C TYR A 131 -0.50 3.41 -9.44
N HIS A 132 -0.98 4.65 -9.32
CA HIS A 132 -0.19 5.86 -9.60
C HIS A 132 0.56 6.38 -8.37
N TYR A 133 0.51 5.63 -7.28
CA TYR A 133 1.21 5.93 -6.05
C TYR A 133 2.05 4.72 -5.61
N GLU A 134 3.16 5.00 -4.96
CA GLU A 134 4.05 4.05 -4.32
C GLU A 134 4.02 4.32 -2.82
N ARG A 135 4.04 3.26 -2.02
CA ARG A 135 4.12 3.40 -0.57
C ARG A 135 5.54 3.74 -0.17
N VAL A 136 5.68 4.75 0.67
CA VAL A 136 6.96 5.18 1.24
C VAL A 136 6.85 5.17 2.76
N VAL A 137 7.98 4.97 3.44
CA VAL A 137 8.04 5.07 4.90
C VAL A 137 7.85 6.53 5.29
N SER A 138 7.00 6.80 6.28
CA SER A 138 6.86 8.15 6.83
C SER A 138 8.22 8.66 7.32
N PRO A 139 8.69 9.85 6.90
CA PRO A 139 10.03 10.36 7.18
C PRO A 139 10.35 10.64 8.67
N GLY A 140 9.43 10.33 9.59
CA GLY A 140 9.61 10.49 11.04
C GLY A 140 10.20 9.27 11.77
N ILE A 141 10.44 8.16 11.07
CA ILE A 141 11.16 7.00 11.64
C ILE A 141 12.62 7.13 11.22
N ASP A 142 13.46 7.52 12.18
CA ASP A 142 14.90 7.47 12.00
C ASP A 142 15.38 6.02 11.93
N LEU A 143 15.43 5.47 10.72
CA LEU A 143 15.97 4.14 10.45
C LEU A 143 17.49 4.03 10.75
N SER A 144 18.18 5.15 10.98
CA SER A 144 19.62 5.13 11.31
C SER A 144 19.92 4.53 12.70
N GLY A 145 18.92 4.41 13.57
CA GLY A 145 19.04 3.74 14.87
C GLY A 145 18.83 2.22 14.87
N LEU A 146 18.42 1.61 13.74
CA LEU A 146 18.24 0.15 13.63
C LEU A 146 19.54 -0.54 13.20
N THR A 147 20.61 -0.39 13.99
CA THR A 147 21.76 -1.29 13.89
C THR A 147 21.35 -2.64 14.49
N LEU A 148 21.30 -3.70 13.68
CA LEU A 148 21.29 -5.08 14.18
C LEU A 148 22.58 -5.27 14.99
N GLN A 149 22.50 -5.17 16.32
CA GLN A 149 23.59 -5.59 17.20
C GLN A 149 23.72 -7.11 17.08
N SER A 150 24.55 -7.53 16.13
CA SER A 150 25.21 -8.82 16.19
C SER A 150 26.06 -8.82 17.46
N ASN A 151 25.69 -9.63 18.45
CA ASN A 151 26.46 -9.80 19.68
C ASN A 151 27.90 -10.23 19.35
N ALA A 152 28.83 -9.29 19.37
CA ALA A 152 30.27 -9.54 19.46
C ALA A 152 30.83 -8.67 20.59
N PRO A 153 31.48 -9.24 21.61
CA PRO A 153 32.06 -8.45 22.68
C PRO A 153 33.39 -7.88 22.21
N SER A 154 33.48 -6.56 22.08
CA SER A 154 34.76 -5.88 21.90
C SER A 154 34.86 -4.77 22.93
N ARG A 155 35.68 -5.04 23.95
CA ARG A 155 36.19 -4.04 24.88
C ARG A 155 37.05 -3.06 24.08
N PHE A 156 36.77 -1.77 24.16
CA PHE A 156 37.78 -0.75 24.40
C PHE A 156 37.08 0.59 24.66
N GLY A 157 37.45 1.25 25.75
CA GLY A 157 36.86 2.53 26.14
C GLY A 157 37.55 3.72 25.51
N GLN A 158 36.87 4.86 25.49
CA GLN A 158 37.39 6.14 25.98
C GLN A 158 36.27 7.18 26.04
N ARG A 159 36.44 8.10 26.98
CA ARG A 159 35.49 9.12 27.46
C ARG A 159 35.65 10.42 26.66
N ASN A 160 34.59 11.23 26.55
CA ASN A 160 34.48 12.54 27.24
C ASN A 160 33.20 13.33 26.85
N ASP A 161 32.82 14.18 27.81
CA ASP A 161 31.68 15.10 27.99
C ASP A 161 31.29 15.96 26.76
N THR A 162 30.09 16.55 26.60
CA THR A 162 29.31 17.37 27.56
C THR A 162 27.94 17.73 26.94
N ARG A 163 26.95 18.04 27.82
CA ARG A 163 25.89 19.07 27.69
C ARG A 163 24.43 18.58 27.74
N ALA A 164 23.91 18.63 28.98
CA ALA A 164 22.63 19.19 29.43
C ALA A 164 21.35 19.01 28.59
N GLY A 165 20.44 18.20 29.15
CA GLY A 165 19.08 18.64 29.46
C GLY A 165 18.00 18.37 28.42
N ASN A 166 17.24 17.28 28.62
CA ASN A 166 15.77 17.26 28.68
C ASN A 166 15.30 15.83 28.96
N THR A 167 15.28 15.46 30.24
CA THR A 167 14.75 14.17 30.73
C THR A 167 13.23 14.27 30.86
N TRP A 168 12.50 13.55 30.00
CA TRP A 168 11.12 13.18 30.29
C TRP A 168 11.16 11.83 31.00
N SER A 169 10.85 11.82 32.30
CA SER A 169 10.77 10.60 33.10
C SER A 169 9.60 9.74 32.65
N ILE A 170 9.89 8.59 32.01
CA ILE A 170 8.89 7.55 31.74
C ILE A 170 8.80 6.64 32.96
N ASN A 171 7.58 6.54 33.51
CA ASN A 171 7.23 5.73 34.67
C ASN A 171 7.42 4.22 34.36
N GLN A 172 8.18 3.53 35.21
CA GLN A 172 8.66 2.15 34.99
C GLN A 172 7.65 1.04 35.35
N ASN A 173 6.36 1.19 35.09
CA ASN A 173 5.38 0.18 35.55
C ASN A 173 4.52 -0.51 34.48
N THR A 174 4.98 -0.64 33.23
CA THR A 174 4.23 -1.45 32.24
C THR A 174 5.09 -2.16 31.19
N ILE A 175 6.16 -2.85 31.60
CA ILE A 175 6.76 -3.91 30.77
C ILE A 175 6.43 -5.26 31.39
N LYS A 176 5.22 -5.76 31.10
CA LYS A 176 4.95 -7.19 31.22
C LYS A 176 5.61 -7.89 30.04
N ARG A 177 6.50 -8.81 30.40
CA ARG A 177 7.36 -9.64 29.54
C ARG A 177 6.52 -10.43 28.53
N TYR A 178 6.77 -10.23 27.23
CA TYR A 178 6.51 -11.24 26.20
C TYR A 178 7.84 -11.76 25.68
N THR A 179 8.34 -12.82 26.30
CA THR A 179 9.44 -13.62 25.76
C THR A 179 8.92 -14.51 24.65
N VAL A 180 9.16 -14.12 23.39
CA VAL A 180 9.03 -15.02 22.23
C VAL A 180 10.33 -15.81 22.12
N LYS A 181 10.28 -17.12 22.38
CA LYS A 181 11.37 -18.05 22.07
C LYS A 181 11.45 -18.18 20.54
N ARG A 182 12.53 -17.67 19.93
CA ARG A 182 12.85 -17.93 18.52
C ARG A 182 13.47 -19.32 18.41
N SER A 183 12.83 -20.23 17.68
CA SER A 183 13.47 -21.42 17.12
C SER A 183 14.27 -21.04 15.87
N ALA A 184 15.39 -21.73 15.66
CA ALA A 184 16.27 -21.50 14.50
C ALA A 184 15.58 -21.94 13.19
N PRO A 185 15.85 -21.27 12.05
CA PRO A 185 15.29 -21.68 10.78
C PRO A 185 15.97 -22.96 10.26
N THR A 186 15.18 -23.98 9.94
CA THR A 186 15.63 -25.17 9.22
C THR A 186 15.92 -24.84 7.75
N PRO A 187 17.00 -25.39 7.14
CA PRO A 187 17.28 -25.19 5.73
C PRO A 187 16.23 -25.86 4.84
N ALA A 188 15.85 -25.18 3.75
CA ALA A 188 14.91 -25.70 2.75
C ALA A 188 15.54 -26.84 1.92
N PRO A 189 14.76 -27.85 1.51
CA PRO A 189 15.25 -28.92 0.66
C PRO A 189 15.52 -28.43 -0.77
N ILE A 190 16.58 -28.98 -1.38
CA ILE A 190 17.03 -28.66 -2.73
C ILE A 190 16.09 -29.33 -3.75
N PRO A 191 15.62 -28.62 -4.80
CA PRO A 191 14.76 -29.20 -5.83
C PRO A 191 15.52 -30.22 -6.71
N PRO A 192 14.85 -31.30 -7.18
CA PRO A 192 15.47 -32.48 -7.78
C PRO A 192 16.08 -32.30 -9.19
N TYR A 193 16.16 -31.08 -9.72
CA TYR A 193 16.68 -30.85 -11.08
C TYR A 193 18.18 -30.53 -11.14
N LEU A 194 18.85 -30.39 -9.99
CA LEU A 194 20.27 -30.01 -9.92
C LEU A 194 21.26 -31.19 -9.82
N SER A 195 20.82 -32.45 -9.99
CA SER A 195 21.68 -33.63 -9.82
C SER A 195 22.37 -34.16 -11.09
N SER A 196 22.33 -33.45 -12.23
CA SER A 196 22.85 -34.01 -13.50
C SER A 196 23.83 -33.14 -14.28
N ILE A 197 24.52 -32.18 -13.65
CA ILE A 197 25.70 -31.58 -14.27
C ILE A 197 26.92 -32.42 -13.90
N LYS A 198 27.22 -33.44 -14.72
CA LYS A 198 28.54 -34.07 -14.70
C LYS A 198 29.52 -33.10 -15.34
N TYR A 199 30.56 -32.74 -14.58
CA TYR A 199 31.76 -32.11 -15.13
C TYR A 199 32.58 -33.21 -15.82
N ASP A 200 32.62 -33.18 -17.14
CA ASP A 200 33.65 -33.90 -17.90
C ASP A 200 34.95 -33.07 -17.80
N GLY A 201 35.89 -33.56 -17.01
CA GLY A 201 37.25 -33.05 -16.90
C GLY A 201 38.20 -34.00 -17.63
N GLU A 202 38.98 -33.44 -18.55
CA GLU A 202 40.00 -34.10 -19.36
C GLU A 202 41.09 -34.80 -18.53
N GLY A 203 41.58 -35.92 -19.05
CA GLY A 203 42.72 -36.71 -18.57
C GLY A 203 42.89 -37.98 -19.37
#